data_AF-A0A1G1I5Q5-F1
#
_entry.id   AF-A0A1G1I5Q5-F1
#
_cell.length_a   1.000
_cell.length_b   1.000
_cell.length_c   1.000
_cell.angle_alpha   90.00
_cell.angle_beta   90.00
_cell.angle_gamma   90.00
#
_symmetry.space_group_name_H-M   'P 1'
#
loop_
_entity.id
_entity.type
_entity.pdbx_description
1 polymer ?
#
loop_
_entity_poly.entity_id
_entity_poly.type
_entity_poly.pdbx_seq_one_letter_code
_entity_poly.pdbx_strand_id
1 'polypeptide(L)'
;MDAEHARQDADAEQPEPASEKAAPKAEAELTVFQLVQRMNVAEKVRFAFRADKEGRTLLLKDTSKLVVLAVLNSPKITEQEIEMVAKSRSISEEILRVIARKREWLGNYAIKLGLVGNPKTPIGIALTHLPSIKTRDLGFLGKDRGVPEAIRLAAQRLARQRQEKGS
;
A
#
# COMPACT_ATOMS: atom_id res chain seq x y z
N MET A 1 -5.51 -88.12 4.88
CA MET A 1 -6.66 -88.29 3.98
C MET A 1 -7.90 -88.24 4.84
N ASP A 2 -8.93 -87.62 4.30
CA ASP A 2 -10.32 -87.59 4.79
C ASP A 2 -10.58 -86.59 5.94
N ALA A 3 -11.12 -85.39 5.66
CA ALA A 3 -12.52 -85.07 5.31
C ALA A 3 -13.45 -85.30 6.52
N GLU A 4 -14.39 -84.45 6.92
CA GLU A 4 -15.26 -83.55 6.17
C GLU A 4 -16.19 -82.82 7.18
N HIS A 5 -16.88 -81.77 6.70
CA HIS A 5 -18.14 -81.19 7.21
C HIS A 5 -18.12 -80.39 8.55
N ALA A 6 -18.88 -79.30 8.75
CA ALA A 6 -19.65 -78.37 7.93
C ALA A 6 -20.30 -77.33 8.88
N ARG A 7 -20.78 -76.20 8.31
CA ARG A 7 -21.89 -75.34 8.80
C ARG A 7 -21.60 -74.46 10.04
N GLN A 8 -22.07 -73.22 10.19
CA GLN A 8 -22.74 -72.22 9.35
C GLN A 8 -22.96 -70.97 10.25
N ASP A 9 -23.09 -69.80 9.61
CA ASP A 9 -23.91 -68.65 9.99
C ASP A 9 -23.53 -67.66 11.12
N ALA A 10 -23.50 -66.38 10.70
CA ALA A 10 -23.94 -65.15 11.37
C ALA A 10 -23.25 -64.74 12.69
N ASP A 11 -23.04 -63.47 13.01
CA ASP A 11 -23.82 -62.27 12.71
C ASP A 11 -22.91 -61.04 12.93
N ALA A 12 -23.34 -59.93 12.36
CA ALA A 12 -22.66 -58.65 12.40
C ALA A 12 -22.55 -58.07 13.81
N GLU A 13 -21.36 -57.58 14.19
CA GLU A 13 -21.22 -56.66 15.32
C GLU A 13 -20.72 -55.32 14.80
N GLN A 14 -21.67 -54.46 14.46
CA GLN A 14 -21.51 -53.03 14.67
C GLN A 14 -22.32 -52.66 15.92
N PRO A 15 -21.76 -51.77 16.74
CA PRO A 15 -22.36 -50.43 16.72
C PRO A 15 -21.31 -49.30 16.70
N GLU A 16 -21.44 -48.42 15.71
CA GLU A 16 -21.18 -46.97 15.87
C GLU A 16 -22.46 -46.32 16.49
N PRO A 17 -22.49 -45.07 17.00
CA PRO A 17 -21.46 -44.05 17.25
C PRO A 17 -21.61 -43.29 18.61
N ALA A 18 -20.56 -42.61 19.10
CA ALA A 18 -20.66 -41.42 19.99
C ALA A 18 -19.27 -40.75 20.12
N SER A 19 -18.96 -39.76 19.28
CA SER A 19 -19.01 -38.33 19.59
C SER A 19 -18.02 -37.83 20.66
N GLU A 20 -17.25 -36.82 20.24
CA GLU A 20 -16.61 -35.77 21.06
C GLU A 20 -15.35 -36.19 21.84
N LYS A 21 -14.16 -35.76 21.42
CA LYS A 21 -13.76 -34.35 21.40
C LYS A 21 -12.94 -34.03 20.15
N ALA A 22 -13.58 -33.35 19.20
CA ALA A 22 -12.85 -32.43 18.34
C ALA A 22 -12.24 -31.37 19.25
N ALA A 23 -10.92 -31.38 19.39
CA ALA A 23 -10.20 -30.29 20.05
C ALA A 23 -10.61 -28.96 19.38
N PRO A 24 -10.87 -27.89 20.16
CA PRO A 24 -11.20 -26.60 19.57
C PRO A 24 -10.02 -26.18 18.69
N LYS A 25 -10.36 -25.82 17.45
CA LYS A 25 -9.45 -25.26 16.45
C LYS A 25 -8.49 -24.29 17.13
N ALA A 26 -7.19 -24.51 16.90
CA ALA A 26 -6.18 -23.49 17.07
C ALA A 26 -6.76 -22.16 16.58
N GLU A 27 -6.85 -21.19 17.49
CA GLU A 27 -7.10 -19.79 17.14
C GLU A 27 -5.97 -19.40 16.19
N ALA A 28 -6.20 -19.54 14.88
CA ALA A 28 -5.24 -19.12 13.89
C ALA A 28 -5.00 -17.63 14.14
N GLU A 29 -3.82 -17.29 14.63
CA GLU A 29 -3.39 -15.90 14.78
C GLU A 29 -3.66 -15.22 13.43
N LEU A 30 -4.64 -14.32 13.42
CA LEU A 30 -5.04 -13.65 12.19
C LEU A 30 -3.84 -12.91 11.66
N THR A 31 -3.57 -13.05 10.36
CA THR A 31 -2.52 -12.25 9.74
C THR A 31 -2.85 -10.77 9.84
N VAL A 32 -1.85 -9.89 9.81
CA VAL A 32 -2.06 -8.43 9.87
C VAL A 32 -3.06 -7.98 8.79
N PHE A 33 -2.98 -8.59 7.60
CA PHE A 33 -3.93 -8.37 6.53
C PHE A 33 -5.38 -8.73 6.92
N GLN A 34 -5.60 -9.95 7.42
CA GLN A 34 -6.93 -10.41 7.84
C GLN A 34 -7.50 -9.56 8.98
N LEU A 35 -6.65 -9.15 9.92
CA LEU A 35 -7.02 -8.27 11.01
C LEU A 35 -7.50 -6.91 10.49
N VAL A 36 -6.71 -6.26 9.63
CA VAL A 36 -7.06 -4.96 9.03
C VAL A 36 -8.35 -5.02 8.22
N GLN A 37 -8.62 -6.13 7.52
CA GLN A 37 -9.86 -6.30 6.77
C GLN A 37 -11.12 -6.38 7.65
N ARG A 38 -10.99 -6.89 8.89
CA ARG A 38 -12.10 -6.98 9.84
C ARG A 38 -12.35 -5.68 10.61
N MET A 39 -11.38 -4.76 10.63
CA MET A 39 -11.49 -3.49 11.35
C MET A 39 -12.39 -2.49 10.62
N ASN A 40 -13.21 -1.77 11.39
CA ASN A 40 -13.88 -0.57 10.90
C ASN A 40 -12.91 0.63 10.78
N VAL A 41 -13.38 1.74 10.21
CA VAL A 41 -12.55 2.94 9.98
C VAL A 41 -11.94 3.48 11.29
N ALA A 42 -12.72 3.54 12.37
CA ALA A 42 -12.23 4.07 13.65
C ALA A 42 -11.18 3.15 14.30
N GLU A 43 -11.33 1.84 14.16
CA GLU A 43 -10.34 0.85 14.58
C GLU A 43 -9.06 0.96 13.76
N LYS A 44 -9.17 1.08 12.44
CA LYS A 44 -8.02 1.30 11.55
C LYS A 44 -7.25 2.58 11.90
N VAL A 45 -7.95 3.67 12.20
CA VAL A 45 -7.33 4.93 12.65
C VAL A 45 -6.57 4.72 13.96
N ARG A 46 -7.18 4.03 14.95
CA ARG A 46 -6.50 3.73 16.22
C ARG A 46 -5.31 2.77 16.04
N PHE A 47 -5.44 1.81 15.12
CA PHE A 47 -4.40 0.86 14.78
C PHE A 47 -3.22 1.54 14.07
N ALA A 48 -3.44 2.53 13.21
CA ALA A 48 -2.40 3.25 12.47
C ALA A 48 -1.26 3.80 13.35
N PHE A 49 -1.57 4.26 14.57
CA PHE A 49 -0.57 4.77 15.52
C PHE A 49 0.28 3.68 16.18
N ARG A 50 -0.22 2.45 16.25
CA ARG A 50 0.46 1.29 16.86
C ARG A 50 0.99 0.28 15.84
N ALA A 51 0.55 0.40 14.59
CA ALA A 51 0.89 -0.51 13.51
C ALA A 51 2.40 -0.57 13.27
N ASP A 52 2.86 -1.78 12.99
CA ASP A 52 4.18 -2.08 12.48
C ASP A 52 4.28 -1.69 10.99
N LYS A 53 5.42 -2.01 10.36
CA LYS A 53 5.68 -1.65 8.96
C LYS A 53 4.65 -2.28 8.01
N GLU A 54 4.29 -3.53 8.26
CA GLU A 54 3.33 -4.26 7.42
C GLU A 54 1.93 -3.67 7.53
N GLY A 55 1.45 -3.43 8.76
CA GLY A 55 0.16 -2.80 9.01
C GLY A 55 0.07 -1.42 8.39
N ARG A 56 1.11 -0.58 8.51
CA ARG A 56 1.12 0.75 7.86
C ARG A 56 1.08 0.65 6.34
N THR A 57 1.87 -0.25 5.75
CA THR A 57 1.89 -0.44 4.29
C THR A 57 0.51 -0.83 3.74
N LEU A 58 -0.24 -1.64 4.50
CA LEU A 58 -1.62 -1.98 4.19
C LEU A 58 -2.56 -0.78 4.32
N LEU A 59 -2.51 -0.09 5.45
CA LEU A 59 -3.39 1.06 5.73
C LEU A 59 -3.13 2.26 4.80
N LEU A 60 -1.91 2.43 4.28
CA LEU A 60 -1.60 3.48 3.30
C LEU A 60 -2.33 3.30 1.96
N LYS A 61 -2.81 2.09 1.67
CA LYS A 61 -3.60 1.76 0.47
C LYS A 61 -5.11 1.70 0.76
N ASP A 62 -5.52 2.04 1.97
CA ASP A 62 -6.93 2.00 2.37
C ASP A 62 -7.78 2.99 1.57
N THR A 63 -9.04 2.64 1.34
CA THR A 63 -9.99 3.48 0.60
C THR A 63 -10.41 4.72 1.40
N SER A 64 -10.38 4.63 2.73
CA SER A 64 -10.69 5.73 3.62
C SER A 64 -9.50 6.68 3.76
N LYS A 65 -9.71 7.93 3.35
CA LYS A 65 -8.71 9.00 3.51
C LYS A 65 -8.33 9.22 4.97
N LEU A 66 -9.28 9.08 5.90
CA LEU A 66 -9.04 9.26 7.34
C LEU A 66 -8.02 8.25 7.87
N VAL A 67 -8.06 7.01 7.36
CA VAL A 67 -7.11 5.96 7.72
C VAL A 67 -5.71 6.32 7.20
N VAL A 68 -5.61 6.70 5.93
CA VAL A 68 -4.33 7.12 5.33
C VAL A 68 -3.74 8.33 6.07
N LEU A 69 -4.55 9.34 6.38
CA LEU A 69 -4.15 10.51 7.18
C LEU A 69 -3.66 10.12 8.58
N ALA A 70 -4.32 9.16 9.24
CA ALA A 70 -3.88 8.67 10.54
C ALA A 70 -2.48 8.02 10.45
N VAL A 71 -2.21 7.23 9.41
CA VAL A 71 -0.89 6.65 9.19
C VAL A 71 0.17 7.72 8.92
N LEU A 72 -0.14 8.76 8.14
CA LEU A 72 0.76 9.89 7.85
C LEU A 72 1.09 10.77 9.08
N ASN A 73 0.30 10.67 10.14
CA ASN A 73 0.54 11.33 11.42
C ASN A 73 1.15 10.39 12.47
N SER A 74 1.41 9.14 12.11
CA SER A 74 2.09 8.19 13.00
C SER A 74 3.54 8.61 13.22
N PRO A 75 4.05 8.60 14.47
CA PRO A 75 5.44 8.95 14.76
C PRO A 75 6.45 7.94 14.18
N LYS A 76 5.97 6.77 13.74
CA LYS A 76 6.79 5.69 13.15
C LYS A 76 6.83 5.71 11.63
N ILE A 77 6.21 6.72 10.99
CA ILE A 77 6.18 6.83 9.53
C ILE A 77 7.59 7.11 9.00
N THR A 78 7.94 6.48 7.89
CA THR A 78 9.26 6.61 7.26
C THR A 78 9.16 7.35 5.93
N GLU A 79 10.24 8.01 5.50
CA GLU A 79 10.28 8.69 4.21
C GLU A 79 10.03 7.75 3.02
N GLN A 80 10.44 6.48 3.12
CA GLN A 80 10.16 5.47 2.08
C GLN A 80 8.67 5.22 1.90
N GLU A 81 7.92 5.15 3.02
CA GLU A 81 6.47 5.01 2.98
C GLU A 81 5.81 6.26 2.39
N ILE A 82 6.30 7.46 2.73
CA ILE A 82 5.83 8.72 2.13
C ILE A 82 6.10 8.78 0.63
N GLU A 83 7.29 8.34 0.20
CA GLU A 83 7.66 8.26 -1.21
C GLU A 83 6.71 7.35 -1.99
N MET A 84 6.39 6.18 -1.43
CA MET A 84 5.42 5.25 -2.02
C MET A 84 4.05 5.91 -2.19
N VAL A 85 3.58 6.65 -1.18
CA VAL A 85 2.30 7.36 -1.22
C VAL A 85 2.33 8.48 -2.26
N ALA A 86 3.41 9.25 -2.32
CA ALA A 86 3.60 10.35 -3.27
C ALA A 86 3.59 9.86 -4.72
N LYS A 87 4.12 8.66 -5.01
CA LYS A 87 4.12 8.05 -6.35
C LYS A 87 2.81 7.35 -6.71
N SER A 88 1.96 7.06 -5.72
CA SER A 88 0.79 6.21 -5.94
C SER A 88 -0.36 6.96 -6.61
N ARG A 89 -0.90 6.36 -7.68
CA ARG A 89 -2.06 6.88 -8.43
C ARG A 89 -3.39 6.60 -7.74
N SER A 90 -3.43 5.73 -6.73
CA SER A 90 -4.68 5.45 -5.99
C SER A 90 -5.00 6.53 -4.95
N ILE A 91 -3.98 7.24 -4.48
CA ILE A 91 -4.08 8.20 -3.37
C ILE A 91 -4.83 9.46 -3.78
N SER A 92 -5.61 10.02 -2.86
CA SER A 92 -6.40 11.24 -3.14
C SER A 92 -5.53 12.51 -3.11
N GLU A 93 -5.96 13.53 -3.84
CA GLU A 93 -5.29 14.84 -3.92
C GLU A 93 -5.03 15.47 -2.55
N GLU A 94 -5.99 15.34 -1.63
CA GLU A 94 -5.91 15.87 -0.26
C GLU A 94 -4.71 15.32 0.52
N ILE A 95 -4.44 14.03 0.37
CA ILE A 95 -3.28 13.37 0.98
C ILE A 95 -1.98 13.95 0.38
N LEU A 96 -1.93 14.14 -0.93
CA LEU A 96 -0.77 14.70 -1.62
C LEU A 96 -0.52 16.16 -1.19
N ARG A 97 -1.58 16.93 -0.91
CA ARG A 97 -1.47 18.28 -0.31
C ARG A 97 -0.88 18.24 1.08
N VAL A 98 -1.27 17.29 1.93
CA VAL A 98 -0.67 17.11 3.26
C VAL A 98 0.82 16.82 3.12
N ILE A 99 1.20 15.94 2.19
CA ILE A 99 2.60 15.62 1.95
C ILE A 99 3.39 16.86 1.51
N ALA A 100 2.85 17.61 0.55
CA ALA A 100 3.49 18.82 0.03
C ALA A 100 3.59 19.99 1.03
N ARG A 101 2.85 19.96 2.15
CA ARG A 101 2.96 20.99 3.19
C ARG A 101 4.07 20.72 4.19
N LYS A 102 4.53 19.47 4.33
CA LYS A 102 5.58 19.12 5.28
C LYS A 102 6.97 19.33 4.66
N ARG A 103 7.70 20.33 5.17
CA ARG A 103 9.05 20.67 4.69
C ARG A 103 10.05 19.52 4.87
N GLU A 104 9.90 18.72 5.92
CA GLU A 104 10.77 17.55 6.17
C GLU A 104 10.73 16.58 4.98
N TRP A 105 9.53 16.25 4.48
CA TRP A 105 9.35 15.31 3.37
C TRP A 105 9.77 15.93 2.03
N LEU A 106 9.56 17.24 1.83
CA LEU A 106 10.01 17.94 0.63
C LEU A 106 11.54 18.10 0.54
N GLY A 107 12.26 17.90 1.65
CA GLY A 107 13.73 17.80 1.63
C GLY A 107 14.21 16.58 0.83
N ASN A 108 13.45 15.49 0.85
CA ASN A 108 13.76 14.28 0.12
C ASN A 108 13.42 14.43 -1.38
N TYR A 109 14.44 14.22 -2.22
CA TYR A 109 14.33 14.32 -3.66
C TYR A 109 13.32 13.32 -4.26
N ALA A 110 13.28 12.09 -3.76
CA ALA A 110 12.42 11.03 -4.28
C ALA A 110 10.94 11.28 -3.99
N ILE A 111 10.62 11.80 -2.80
CA ILE A 111 9.26 12.24 -2.45
C ILE A 111 8.84 13.37 -3.38
N LYS A 112 9.71 14.36 -3.56
CA LYS A 112 9.43 15.51 -4.42
C LYS A 112 9.21 15.12 -5.89
N LEU A 113 10.06 14.25 -6.42
CA LEU A 113 9.90 13.69 -7.76
C LEU A 113 8.59 12.91 -7.89
N GLY A 114 8.23 12.11 -6.88
CA GLY A 114 6.97 11.40 -6.82
C GLY A 114 5.76 12.34 -6.88
N LEU A 115 5.75 13.41 -6.08
CA LEU A 115 4.69 14.42 -6.09
C LEU A 115 4.57 15.09 -7.47
N VAL A 116 5.67 15.54 -8.07
CA VAL A 116 5.65 16.22 -9.37
C VAL A 116 5.15 15.30 -10.49
N GLY A 117 5.51 14.01 -10.45
CA GLY A 117 5.08 13.02 -11.44
C GLY A 117 3.69 12.42 -11.22
N ASN A 118 3.02 12.72 -10.11
CA ASN A 118 1.73 12.10 -9.81
C ASN A 118 0.57 12.85 -10.49
N PRO A 119 -0.30 12.16 -11.25
CA PRO A 119 -1.43 12.79 -11.94
C PRO A 119 -2.48 13.41 -11.02
N LYS A 120 -2.55 13.00 -9.75
CA LYS A 120 -3.47 13.54 -8.75
C LYS A 120 -2.86 14.66 -7.90
N THR A 121 -1.59 15.00 -8.11
CA THR A 121 -1.00 16.16 -7.43
C THR A 121 -1.60 17.43 -8.01
N PRO A 122 -2.03 18.39 -7.17
CA PRO A 122 -2.48 19.69 -7.65
C PRO A 122 -1.42 20.35 -8.53
N ILE A 123 -1.82 20.80 -9.71
CA ILE A 123 -0.90 21.36 -10.71
C ILE A 123 0.00 22.47 -10.15
N GLY A 124 -0.55 23.34 -9.29
CA GLY A 124 0.21 24.42 -8.65
C GLY A 124 1.37 23.89 -7.81
N ILE A 125 1.14 22.84 -7.02
CA ILE A 125 2.18 22.21 -6.18
C ILE A 125 3.26 21.57 -7.06
N ALA A 126 2.85 20.82 -8.09
CA ALA A 126 3.78 20.18 -9.00
C ALA A 126 4.67 21.21 -9.73
N LEU A 127 4.07 22.29 -10.25
CA LEU A 127 4.81 23.37 -10.93
C LEU A 127 5.77 24.12 -9.99
N THR A 128 5.39 24.35 -8.72
CA THR A 128 6.28 24.99 -7.74
C THR A 128 7.55 24.18 -7.50
N HIS A 129 7.45 22.85 -7.49
CA HIS A 129 8.58 21.97 -7.19
C HIS A 129 9.35 21.50 -8.44
N LEU A 130 8.76 21.57 -9.63
CA LEU A 130 9.36 21.16 -10.89
C LEU A 130 10.77 21.75 -11.15
N PRO A 131 11.05 23.05 -10.85
CA PRO A 131 12.40 23.61 -11.02
C PRO A 131 13.48 22.94 -10.17
N SER A 132 13.13 22.24 -9.09
CA SER A 132 14.13 21.55 -8.25
C SER A 132 14.45 20.13 -8.70
N ILE A 133 13.75 19.62 -9.74
CA ILE A 133 13.98 18.30 -10.32
C ILE A 133 15.21 18.33 -11.22
N LYS A 134 16.03 17.27 -11.22
CA LYS A 134 17.26 17.16 -12.02
C LYS A 134 16.93 17.04 -13.51
N THR A 135 17.80 17.56 -14.38
CA THR A 135 17.61 17.59 -15.84
C THR A 135 17.29 16.23 -16.44
N ARG A 136 17.97 15.17 -15.98
CA ARG A 136 17.69 13.78 -16.39
C ARG A 136 16.23 13.39 -16.14
N ASP A 137 15.73 13.68 -14.95
CA ASP A 137 14.37 13.31 -14.52
C ASP A 137 13.31 14.20 -15.17
N LEU A 138 13.62 15.47 -15.47
CA LEU A 138 12.77 16.32 -16.31
C LEU A 138 12.56 15.73 -17.71
N GLY A 139 13.60 15.13 -18.29
CA GLY A 139 13.51 14.43 -19.57
C GLY A 139 12.57 13.22 -19.53
N PHE A 140 12.59 12.46 -18.42
CA PHE A 140 11.66 11.35 -18.20
C PHE A 140 10.22 11.85 -17.98
N LEU A 141 10.03 12.84 -17.10
CA LEU A 141 8.72 13.45 -16.84
C LEU A 141 8.09 14.01 -18.11
N GLY A 142 8.88 14.63 -19.00
CA GLY A 142 8.39 15.17 -20.26
C GLY A 142 7.81 14.12 -21.23
N LYS A 143 8.25 12.86 -21.12
CA LYS A 143 7.84 11.75 -21.99
C LYS A 143 6.78 10.85 -21.36
N ASP A 144 6.60 10.91 -20.04
CA ASP A 144 5.67 10.05 -19.32
C ASP A 144 4.22 10.49 -19.52
N ARG A 145 3.43 9.66 -20.21
CA ARG A 145 1.99 9.89 -20.46
C ARG A 145 1.12 9.78 -19.20
N GLY A 146 1.66 9.25 -18.11
CA GLY A 146 0.99 9.19 -16.82
C GLY A 146 1.04 10.50 -16.03
N VAL A 147 1.79 11.49 -16.50
CA VAL A 147 1.94 12.82 -15.90
C VAL A 147 1.01 13.82 -16.60
N PRO A 148 0.41 14.80 -15.90
CA PRO A 148 -0.44 15.81 -16.53
C PRO A 148 0.28 16.58 -17.64
N GLU A 149 -0.41 16.86 -18.75
CA GLU A 149 0.17 17.48 -19.95
C GLU A 149 0.93 18.79 -19.64
N ALA A 150 0.35 19.64 -18.79
CA ALA A 150 0.98 20.89 -18.39
C ALA A 150 2.33 20.69 -17.69
N ILE A 151 2.46 19.64 -16.86
CA ILE A 151 3.73 19.30 -16.19
C ILE A 151 4.72 18.74 -17.20
N ARG A 152 4.27 17.90 -18.15
CA ARG A 152 5.12 17.36 -19.22
C ARG A 152 5.72 18.48 -20.07
N LEU A 153 4.89 19.41 -20.55
CA LEU A 153 5.33 20.55 -21.37
C LEU A 153 6.29 21.45 -20.59
N ALA A 154 5.98 21.75 -19.33
CA ALA A 154 6.85 22.54 -18.47
C ALA A 154 8.20 21.84 -18.22
N ALA A 155 8.20 20.52 -18.02
CA ALA A 155 9.40 19.73 -17.83
C ALA A 155 10.28 19.70 -19.08
N GLN A 156 9.69 19.50 -20.27
CA GLN A 156 10.39 19.55 -21.55
C GLN A 156 11.03 20.92 -21.79
N ARG A 157 10.28 22.01 -21.56
CA ARG A 157 10.78 23.38 -21.69
C ARG A 157 11.97 23.62 -20.78
N LEU A 158 11.85 23.25 -19.50
CA LEU A 158 12.91 23.45 -18.51
C LEU A 158 14.14 22.59 -18.80
N ALA A 159 13.97 21.35 -19.25
CA ALA A 159 15.06 20.48 -19.64
C ALA A 159 15.87 21.08 -20.81
N ARG A 160 15.18 21.57 -21.85
CA ARG A 160 15.83 22.23 -23.00
C ARG A 160 16.60 23.48 -22.58
N GLN A 161 15.99 24.36 -21.79
CA GLN A 161 16.63 25.58 -21.28
C GLN A 161 17.91 25.29 -20.48
N ARG A 162 17.99 24.14 -19.81
CA ARG A 162 19.20 23.73 -19.07
C ARG A 162 20.28 23.13 -19.95
N GLN A 163 19.89 22.44 -21.01
CA GLN A 163 20.84 21.92 -22.00
C GLN A 163 21.51 23.06 -22.76
N GLU A 164 20.75 24.09 -23.14
CA GLU A 164 21.27 25.27 -23.84
C GLU A 164 22.22 26.12 -22.97
N LYS A 165 22.01 26.16 -21.65
CA LYS A 165 22.86 26.92 -20.70
C LYS A 165 24.08 26.15 -20.18
N GLY A 166 24.07 24.83 -20.33
CA GLY A 166 25.16 23.94 -19.89
C GLY A 166 26.07 23.48 -21.02
N SER A 167 25.72 23.80 -22.27
CA SER A 167 26.57 23.66 -23.45
C SER A 167 27.30 24.97 -23.74
#